data_AF-A0A950TXM0-F1
#
_entry.id   AF-A0A950TXM0-F1
#
_cell.length_a   1.000
_cell.length_b   1.000
_cell.length_c   1.000
_cell.angle_alpha   90.00
_cell.angle_beta   90.00
_cell.angle_gamma   90.00
#
_symmetry.space_group_name_H-M   'P 1'
#
loop_
_entity.id
_entity.type
_entity.pdbx_description
1 polymer ?
#
loop_
_entity_poly.entity_id
_entity_poly.type
_entity_poly.pdbx_seq_one_letter_code
_entity_poly.pdbx_strand_id
1 'polypeptide(L)'
;MHDQSPTNEEPVDQVAELRAHTAALEKQLAEERQRAETRIIRAELKAEALRAGIIDVDGLKLIDLSTAKLNDKGEVEGAAQMLAGLKRAKPWLFGASSSSSTSSPPPAQPPKQKLATEMTDAEYRAAREALLKQRF
;
A
#
# COMPACT_ATOMS: atom_id res chain seq x y z
N MET A 1 80.05 -20.62 -9.36
CA MET A 1 78.77 -21.34 -9.43
C MET A 1 77.87 -20.72 -8.36
N HIS A 2 77.04 -19.74 -8.74
CA HIS A 2 76.02 -19.15 -7.87
C HIS A 2 74.69 -19.60 -8.44
N ASP A 3 74.12 -20.63 -7.80
CA ASP A 3 72.78 -21.12 -8.05
C ASP A 3 71.81 -20.23 -7.25
N GLN A 4 71.17 -19.30 -7.94
CA GLN A 4 69.98 -18.61 -7.42
C GLN A 4 68.79 -19.14 -8.19
N SER A 5 68.23 -20.24 -7.69
CA SER A 5 66.91 -20.70 -8.07
C SER A 5 65.86 -19.79 -7.41
N PRO A 6 64.92 -19.19 -8.16
CA PRO A 6 63.89 -18.34 -7.60
C PRO A 6 62.85 -19.17 -6.83
N THR A 7 62.58 -18.73 -5.61
CA THR A 7 61.61 -19.26 -4.65
C THR A 7 60.21 -19.38 -5.27
N ASN A 8 59.67 -20.60 -5.32
CA ASN A 8 58.40 -20.96 -5.97
C ASN A 8 57.22 -21.03 -4.98
N GLU A 9 57.23 -20.22 -3.91
CA GLU A 9 56.23 -20.33 -2.82
C GLU A 9 55.06 -19.33 -2.91
N GLU A 10 55.18 -18.31 -3.76
CA GLU A 10 54.21 -17.21 -3.91
C GLU A 10 52.81 -17.56 -4.49
N PRO A 11 52.61 -18.54 -5.39
CA PRO A 11 51.30 -18.70 -6.04
C PRO A 11 50.26 -19.42 -5.18
N VAL A 12 50.67 -20.20 -4.17
CA VAL A 12 49.75 -21.01 -3.37
C VAL A 12 49.04 -20.17 -2.31
N ASP A 13 49.76 -19.20 -1.74
CA ASP A 13 49.26 -18.29 -0.70
C ASP A 13 48.25 -17.29 -1.30
N GLN A 14 48.58 -16.69 -2.45
CA GLN A 14 47.68 -15.79 -3.17
C GLN A 14 46.36 -16.46 -3.58
N VAL A 15 46.40 -17.73 -4.00
CA VAL A 15 45.18 -18.48 -4.37
C VAL A 15 44.36 -18.87 -3.12
N ALA A 16 44.99 -19.03 -1.96
CA ALA A 16 44.30 -19.27 -0.70
C ALA A 16 43.62 -17.99 -0.20
N GLU A 17 44.30 -16.85 -0.24
CA GLU A 17 43.75 -15.53 0.09
C GLU A 17 42.58 -15.16 -0.83
N LEU A 18 42.72 -15.35 -2.15
CA LEU A 18 41.66 -15.10 -3.11
C LEU A 18 40.42 -15.97 -2.85
N ARG A 19 40.61 -17.25 -2.49
CA ARG A 19 39.52 -18.17 -2.11
C ARG A 19 38.84 -17.74 -0.82
N ALA A 20 39.59 -17.34 0.19
CA ALA A 20 39.04 -16.84 1.45
C ALA A 20 38.24 -15.54 1.23
N HIS A 21 38.75 -14.65 0.38
CA HIS A 21 38.08 -13.40 0.02
C HIS A 21 36.79 -13.66 -0.78
N THR A 22 36.80 -14.58 -1.76
CA THR A 22 35.58 -14.94 -2.49
C THR A 22 34.53 -15.58 -1.58
N ALA A 23 34.93 -16.50 -0.70
CA ALA A 23 34.01 -17.09 0.28
C ALA A 23 33.40 -16.04 1.23
N ALA A 24 34.20 -15.07 1.66
CA ALA A 24 33.72 -13.96 2.48
C ALA A 24 32.71 -13.07 1.73
N LEU A 25 33.00 -12.74 0.46
CA LEU A 25 32.10 -11.97 -0.39
C LEU A 25 30.79 -12.72 -0.68
N GLU A 26 30.85 -14.02 -0.98
CA GLU A 26 29.66 -14.85 -1.21
C GLU A 26 28.76 -14.89 0.03
N LYS A 27 29.36 -15.01 1.21
CA LYS A 27 28.63 -14.97 2.47
C LYS A 27 27.98 -13.60 2.70
N GLN A 28 28.71 -12.51 2.48
CA GLN A 28 28.15 -11.15 2.59
C GLN A 28 27.01 -10.92 1.60
N LEU A 29 27.18 -11.37 0.35
CA LEU A 29 26.16 -11.29 -0.69
C LEU A 29 24.90 -12.06 -0.28
N ALA A 30 25.05 -13.28 0.25
CA ALA A 30 23.94 -14.10 0.71
C ALA A 30 23.19 -13.44 1.88
N GLU A 31 23.93 -12.88 2.85
CA GLU A 31 23.35 -12.16 3.98
C GLU A 31 22.58 -10.91 3.55
N GLU A 32 23.17 -10.09 2.66
CA GLU A 32 22.49 -8.89 2.15
C GLU A 32 21.28 -9.23 1.29
N ARG A 33 21.37 -10.29 0.48
CA ARG A 33 20.23 -10.80 -0.29
C ARG A 33 19.09 -11.23 0.63
N GLN A 34 19.40 -11.97 1.70
CA GLN A 34 18.40 -12.39 2.69
C GLN A 34 17.76 -11.20 3.41
N ARG A 35 18.56 -10.18 3.78
CA ARG A 35 18.06 -8.94 4.40
C ARG A 35 17.14 -8.18 3.45
N ALA A 36 17.54 -8.05 2.19
CA ALA A 36 16.73 -7.38 1.16
C ALA A 36 15.41 -8.11 0.92
N GLU A 37 15.45 -9.42 0.73
CA GLU A 37 14.27 -10.25 0.52
C GLU A 37 13.30 -10.14 1.69
N THR A 38 13.79 -10.24 2.92
CA THR A 38 12.97 -10.08 4.14
C THR A 38 12.31 -8.69 4.21
N ARG A 39 13.00 -7.64 3.77
CA ARG A 39 12.45 -6.28 3.74
C ARG A 39 11.35 -6.15 2.68
N ILE A 40 11.54 -6.75 1.50
CA ILE A 40 10.55 -6.71 0.42
C ILE A 40 9.30 -7.49 0.83
N ILE A 41 9.45 -8.70 1.40
CA ILE A 41 8.33 -9.49 1.92
C ILE A 41 7.49 -8.66 2.90
N ARG A 42 8.14 -7.96 3.83
CA ARG A 42 7.46 -7.11 4.82
C ARG A 42 6.76 -5.92 4.18
N ALA A 43 7.38 -5.29 3.19
CA ALA A 43 6.80 -4.14 2.48
C ALA A 43 5.54 -4.56 1.71
N GLU A 44 5.61 -5.66 0.98
CA GLU A 44 4.47 -6.20 0.22
C GLU A 44 3.35 -6.66 1.13
N LEU A 45 3.67 -7.40 2.20
CA LEU A 45 2.65 -7.82 3.15
C LEU A 45 1.96 -6.61 3.80
N LYS A 46 2.71 -5.54 4.10
CA LYS A 46 2.13 -4.29 4.60
C LYS A 46 1.23 -3.63 3.57
N ALA A 47 1.62 -3.59 2.30
CA ALA A 47 0.79 -3.03 1.23
C ALA A 47 -0.54 -3.81 1.09
N GLU A 48 -0.47 -5.14 1.06
CA GLU A 48 -1.66 -5.99 0.98
C GLU A 48 -2.52 -5.87 2.26
N ALA A 49 -1.92 -5.77 3.44
CA ALA A 49 -2.64 -5.60 4.71
C ALA A 49 -3.39 -4.26 4.77
N LEU A 50 -2.77 -3.19 4.28
CA LEU A 50 -3.43 -1.88 4.15
C LEU A 50 -4.61 -1.95 3.18
N ARG A 51 -4.43 -2.63 2.04
CA ARG A 51 -5.52 -2.90 1.07
C ARG A 51 -6.66 -3.71 1.71
N ALA A 52 -6.34 -4.64 2.60
CA ALA A 52 -7.30 -5.44 3.36
C ALA A 52 -7.97 -4.70 4.53
N GLY A 53 -7.55 -3.46 4.82
CA GLY A 53 -8.12 -2.61 5.86
C GLY A 53 -7.58 -2.86 7.26
N ILE A 54 -6.30 -3.22 7.40
CA ILE A 54 -5.67 -3.35 8.73
C ILE A 54 -5.64 -1.98 9.43
N ILE A 55 -5.99 -1.96 10.72
CA ILE A 55 -5.87 -0.76 11.58
C ILE A 55 -4.53 -0.78 12.29
N ASP A 56 -4.17 -1.92 12.86
CA ASP A 56 -2.93 -2.09 13.61
C ASP A 56 -1.88 -2.82 12.74
N VAL A 57 -1.04 -2.03 12.07
CA VAL A 57 0.05 -2.53 11.22
C VAL A 57 1.10 -3.29 12.04
N ASP A 58 1.28 -2.98 13.32
CA ASP A 58 2.26 -3.66 14.15
C ASP A 58 1.87 -5.11 14.43
N GLY A 59 0.58 -5.45 14.32
CA GLY A 59 0.09 -6.83 14.37
C GLY A 59 0.71 -7.76 13.32
N LEU A 60 1.22 -7.23 12.20
CA LEU A 60 1.91 -8.02 11.17
C LEU A 60 3.22 -8.63 11.66
N LYS A 61 3.84 -8.06 12.71
CA LYS A 61 5.08 -8.58 13.33
C LYS A 61 4.88 -9.95 13.98
N LEU A 62 3.63 -10.32 14.27
CA LEU A 62 3.27 -11.60 14.88
C LEU A 62 3.12 -12.73 13.85
N ILE A 63 3.23 -12.43 12.56
CA ILE A 63 3.12 -13.39 11.47
C ILE A 63 4.48 -14.04 11.24
N ASP A 64 4.49 -15.36 11.14
CA ASP A 64 5.67 -16.10 10.70
C ASP A 64 5.87 -15.91 9.19
N LEU A 65 6.98 -15.28 8.82
CA LEU A 65 7.36 -14.98 7.43
C LEU A 65 8.33 -16.02 6.87
N SER A 66 8.70 -17.05 7.64
CA SER A 66 9.70 -18.05 7.23
C SER A 66 9.29 -18.84 5.99
N THR A 67 7.98 -18.99 5.75
CA THR A 67 7.44 -19.69 4.58
C THR A 67 7.05 -18.75 3.45
N ALA A 68 7.15 -17.44 3.63
CA ALA A 68 6.74 -16.45 2.64
C ALA A 68 7.79 -16.36 1.53
N LYS A 69 7.36 -16.45 0.27
CA LYS A 69 8.23 -16.41 -0.91
C LYS A 69 7.85 -15.26 -1.83
N LEU A 70 8.85 -14.65 -2.43
CA LEU A 70 8.65 -13.71 -3.54
C LEU A 70 8.45 -14.45 -4.84
N ASN A 71 7.51 -13.98 -5.66
CA ASN A 71 7.41 -14.34 -7.06
C ASN A 71 8.32 -13.44 -7.94
N ASP A 72 8.39 -13.73 -9.24
CA ASP A 72 9.20 -12.98 -10.20
C ASP A 72 8.80 -11.50 -10.36
N LYS A 73 7.59 -11.13 -9.89
CA LYS A 73 7.08 -9.75 -9.90
C LYS A 73 7.43 -8.98 -8.63
N GLY A 74 8.03 -9.65 -7.64
CA GLY A 74 8.34 -9.08 -6.34
C GLY A 74 7.19 -9.13 -5.34
N GLU A 75 6.10 -9.85 -5.64
CA GLU A 75 4.94 -9.98 -4.75
C GLU A 75 5.10 -11.23 -3.87
N VAL A 76 4.49 -11.22 -2.68
CA VAL A 76 4.50 -12.38 -1.77
C VAL A 76 3.42 -13.38 -2.18
N GLU A 77 3.83 -14.60 -2.52
CA GLU A 77 2.92 -15.69 -2.88
C GLU A 77 1.93 -15.98 -1.74
N GLY A 78 0.63 -15.98 -2.04
CA GLY A 78 -0.41 -16.31 -1.07
C GLY A 78 -0.67 -15.24 0.00
N ALA A 79 -0.12 -14.03 -0.12
CA ALA A 79 -0.31 -12.96 0.86
C ALA A 79 -1.78 -12.66 1.17
N ALA A 80 -2.63 -12.60 0.13
CA ALA A 80 -4.07 -12.37 0.28
C ALA A 80 -4.77 -13.47 1.09
N GLN A 81 -4.40 -14.74 0.88
CA GLN A 81 -4.96 -15.88 1.62
C GLN A 81 -4.50 -15.88 3.07
N MET A 82 -3.23 -15.54 3.30
CA MET A 82 -2.68 -15.39 4.65
C MET A 82 -3.38 -14.28 5.42
N LEU A 83 -3.61 -13.11 4.80
CA LEU A 83 -4.33 -12.00 5.40
C LEU A 83 -5.82 -12.30 5.62
N ALA A 84 -6.47 -13.05 4.73
CA ALA A 84 -7.83 -13.52 4.95
C ALA A 84 -7.93 -14.47 6.17
N GLY A 85 -6.94 -15.36 6.32
CA GLY A 85 -6.80 -16.21 7.51
C GLY A 85 -6.57 -15.39 8.77
N LEU A 86 -5.70 -14.38 8.70
CA LEU A 86 -5.43 -13.47 9.81
C LEU A 86 -6.67 -12.67 10.22
N LYS A 87 -7.45 -12.18 9.25
CA LYS A 87 -8.71 -11.47 9.49
C LYS A 87 -9.74 -12.35 10.20
N ARG A 88 -9.76 -13.65 9.91
CA ARG A 88 -10.62 -14.61 10.62
C ARG A 88 -10.12 -14.90 12.03
N ALA A 89 -8.81 -15.09 12.21
CA ALA A 89 -8.21 -15.45 13.49
C ALA A 89 -8.13 -14.26 14.46
N LYS A 90 -7.92 -13.05 13.95
CA LYS A 90 -7.72 -11.81 14.71
C LYS A 90 -8.50 -10.66 14.05
N PRO A 91 -9.85 -10.67 14.12
CA PRO A 91 -10.67 -9.65 13.47
C PRO A 91 -10.37 -8.23 13.98
N TRP A 92 -9.96 -8.09 15.24
CA TRP A 92 -9.61 -6.84 15.89
C TRP A 92 -8.40 -6.11 15.29
N LEU A 93 -7.58 -6.78 14.47
CA LEU A 93 -6.51 -6.12 13.70
C LEU A 93 -7.04 -5.34 12.50
N PHE A 94 -8.26 -5.64 12.04
CA PHE A 94 -8.85 -5.08 10.84
C PHE A 94 -10.01 -4.16 11.17
N GLY A 95 -10.14 -3.09 10.39
CA GLY A 95 -11.27 -2.20 10.50
C GLY A 95 -12.55 -2.79 9.95
N ALA A 96 -13.68 -2.31 10.47
CA ALA A 96 -14.96 -2.51 9.83
C ALA A 96 -14.90 -1.91 8.43
N SER A 97 -15.36 -2.66 7.43
CA SER A 97 -15.57 -2.12 6.08
C SER A 97 -16.50 -0.92 6.21
N SER A 98 -16.02 0.28 5.87
CA SER A 98 -16.84 1.49 5.88
C SER A 98 -18.05 1.28 4.95
N SER A 99 -19.26 1.27 5.51
CA SER A 99 -20.51 1.15 4.75
C SER A 99 -20.96 2.50 4.17
N SER A 100 -20.10 3.53 4.22
CA SER A 100 -20.42 4.85 3.70
C SER A 100 -20.67 4.79 2.19
N SER A 101 -21.95 4.79 1.81
CA SER A 101 -22.37 4.97 0.43
C SER A 101 -22.04 6.39 -0.02
N THR A 102 -21.49 6.55 -1.22
CA THR A 102 -21.43 7.86 -1.89
C THR A 102 -22.86 8.32 -2.14
N SER A 103 -23.39 9.18 -1.28
CA SER A 103 -24.72 9.75 -1.48
C SER A 103 -24.73 10.48 -2.81
N SER A 104 -25.60 10.07 -3.74
CA SER A 104 -25.86 10.87 -4.92
C SER A 104 -26.44 12.21 -4.44
N PRO A 105 -25.89 13.36 -4.87
CA PRO A 105 -26.48 14.65 -4.50
C PRO A 105 -27.93 14.69 -4.99
N PRO A 106 -28.86 15.24 -4.19
CA PRO A 106 -30.25 15.35 -4.62
C PRO A 106 -30.34 16.12 -5.95
N PRO A 107 -31.28 15.76 -6.84
CA PRO A 107 -31.45 16.46 -8.11
C PRO A 107 -31.70 17.95 -7.87
N ALA A 108 -31.18 18.79 -8.77
CA ALA A 108 -31.37 20.23 -8.70
C ALA A 108 -32.86 20.57 -8.66
N GLN A 109 -33.31 21.23 -7.60
CA GLN A 109 -34.70 21.68 -7.50
C GLN A 109 -34.90 22.90 -8.40
N PRO A 110 -36.04 23.01 -9.13
CA PRO A 110 -36.35 24.21 -9.87
C PRO A 110 -36.47 25.41 -8.90
N PRO A 111 -36.16 26.64 -9.36
CA PRO A 111 -36.27 27.82 -8.52
C PRO A 111 -37.71 27.98 -8.02
N LYS A 112 -37.90 27.98 -6.70
CA LYS A 112 -39.21 28.21 -6.08
C LYS A 112 -39.57 29.69 -6.22
N GLN A 113 -40.82 29.98 -6.58
CA GLN A 113 -41.33 31.35 -6.57
C GLN A 113 -41.36 31.85 -5.11
N LYS A 114 -40.95 33.11 -4.91
CA LYS A 114 -41.00 33.77 -3.59
C LYS A 114 -42.45 33.80 -3.08
N LEU A 115 -42.62 33.62 -1.77
CA LEU A 115 -43.94 33.81 -1.16
C LEU A 115 -44.31 35.29 -1.16
N ALA A 116 -45.61 35.60 -1.12
CA ALA A 116 -46.09 36.99 -1.06
C ALA A 116 -45.50 37.76 0.14
N THR A 117 -45.26 37.07 1.26
CA THR A 117 -44.64 37.63 2.48
C THR A 117 -43.16 37.96 2.32
N GLU A 118 -42.50 37.43 1.29
CA GLU A 118 -41.06 37.59 1.00
C GLU A 118 -40.81 38.58 -0.15
N MET A 119 -41.88 39.15 -0.73
CA MET A 119 -41.81 40.15 -1.79
C MET A 119 -41.98 41.54 -1.20
N THR A 120 -41.24 42.50 -1.75
CA THR A 120 -41.56 43.91 -1.54
C THR A 120 -42.89 44.25 -2.22
N ASP A 121 -43.56 45.32 -1.78
CA ASP A 121 -44.85 45.74 -2.35
C ASP A 121 -44.80 45.96 -3.87
N ALA A 122 -43.67 46.48 -4.37
CA ALA A 122 -43.45 46.69 -5.80
C ALA A 122 -43.34 45.36 -6.56
N GLU A 123 -42.58 44.39 -6.03
CA GLU A 123 -42.44 43.06 -6.60
C GLU A 123 -43.77 42.29 -6.58
N TYR A 124 -44.54 42.41 -5.48
CA TYR A 124 -45.84 41.76 -5.34
C TYR A 124 -46.86 42.27 -6.36
N ARG A 125 -46.91 43.59 -6.58
CA ARG A 125 -47.79 44.19 -7.60
C ARG A 125 -47.42 43.70 -9.00
N ALA A 126 -46.14 43.70 -9.34
CA ALA A 126 -45.67 43.20 -10.63
C ALA A 126 -45.99 41.70 -10.83
N ALA A 127 -45.80 40.88 -9.80
CA ALA A 127 -46.13 39.44 -9.86
C ALA A 127 -47.64 39.19 -10.02
N ARG A 128 -48.48 39.98 -9.35
CA ARG A 128 -49.95 39.90 -9.50
C ARG A 128 -50.41 40.31 -10.88
N GLU A 129 -49.87 41.39 -11.43
CA GLU A 129 -50.19 41.82 -12.80
C GLU A 129 -49.78 40.78 -13.83
N ALA A 130 -48.61 40.15 -13.67
CA ALA A 130 -48.15 39.08 -14.55
C ALA A 130 -49.09 37.86 -14.51
N LEU A 131 -49.57 37.46 -13.32
CA LEU A 131 -50.54 36.37 -13.17
C LEU A 131 -51.90 36.69 -13.83
N LEU A 132 -52.36 37.94 -13.75
CA LEU A 132 -53.60 38.37 -14.39
C LEU A 132 -53.48 38.39 -15.91
N LYS A 133 -52.33 38.82 -16.45
CA LYS A 133 -52.05 38.84 -17.91
C LYS A 133 -51.87 37.44 -18.52
N GLN A 134 -51.52 36.43 -17.73
CA GLN A 134 -51.45 35.05 -18.21
C GLN A 134 -52.80 34.33 -18.21
N ARG A 135 -53.83 34.87 -17.53
CA ARG A 135 -55.11 34.21 -17.32
C ARG A 135 -56.23 34.69 -18.25
N PHE A 136 -55.96 35.70 -19.07
CA PHE A 136 -56.81 36.24 -20.12
C PHE A 136 -55.99 36.34 -21.41
#